data_AF-A0A6I5NEG1-F1
#
_entry.id   AF-A0A6I5NEG1-F1
#
_cell.length_a   1.000
_cell.length_b   1.000
_cell.length_c   1.000
_cell.angle_alpha   90.00
_cell.angle_beta   90.00
_cell.angle_gamma   90.00
#
_symmetry.space_group_name_H-M   'P 1'
#
loop_
_entity.id
_entity.type
_entity.pdbx_description
1 polymer ?
#
loop_
_entity_poly.entity_id
_entity_poly.type
_entity_poly.pdbx_seq_one_letter_code
_entity_poly.pdbx_strand_id
1 'polypeptide(L)'
;MTAGAALALSACTGGTGGGSSAASPQADQLVIQPIQVCDDLGSRCAQINFFEAVADKLWAQAGLEVTFLSPNRLNDSTYLSIAPGSSSSSEFYQLSFSGGRGAFGRHPNSTRDRGPINLWFVDEIEVGAGLVQYGNAWIDANGVLISDDIFEFNNGTGRIDVIAHEVGHNLGLSHSTLGAGPANNLMSGGGRRAIPNSIDDIFPDGAELGQLTEAQIREARRSSFLLTAAELASINTQLPDQVSHQTVTAAADVQATASADSLVSEADAIALPLQVQLAAAVNSRSPKLQPADDARPVSVPEPSLSLAAWIGLAGIIGSHSLKRRSVSAR
;
A
#
# COMPACT_ATOMS: atom_id res chain seq x y z
N MET A 1 -78.71 -7.21 -5.41
CA MET A 1 -78.82 -6.54 -4.10
C MET A 1 -77.58 -6.91 -3.32
N THR A 2 -76.53 -6.09 -3.44
CA THR A 2 -76.08 -5.05 -2.49
C THR A 2 -75.09 -5.62 -1.48
N ALA A 3 -73.89 -5.06 -1.54
CA ALA A 3 -72.69 -5.38 -0.79
C ALA A 3 -72.80 -5.04 0.71
N GLY A 4 -71.86 -5.55 1.50
CA GLY A 4 -71.64 -5.12 2.88
C GLY A 4 -70.21 -5.42 3.33
N ALA A 5 -69.26 -4.61 2.87
CA ALA A 5 -67.91 -4.55 3.40
C ALA A 5 -67.90 -3.73 4.70
N ALA A 6 -67.28 -4.25 5.76
CA ALA A 6 -67.02 -3.51 6.99
C ALA A 6 -65.54 -3.12 7.04
N LEU A 7 -65.27 -1.83 6.85
CA LEU A 7 -63.97 -1.19 7.09
C LEU A 7 -63.97 -0.62 8.50
N ALA A 8 -63.12 -1.18 9.37
CA ALA A 8 -62.85 -0.63 10.69
C ALA A 8 -61.66 0.35 10.59
N LEU A 9 -61.95 1.64 10.64
CA LEU A 9 -60.96 2.70 10.80
C LEU A 9 -60.71 2.89 12.31
N SER A 10 -59.56 2.45 12.79
CA SER A 10 -59.07 2.79 14.13
C SER A 10 -58.25 4.07 14.03
N ALA A 11 -58.80 5.14 14.62
CA ALA A 11 -58.12 6.41 14.82
C ALA A 11 -57.41 6.39 16.18
N CYS A 12 -56.09 6.58 16.18
CA CYS A 12 -55.35 6.91 17.39
C CYS A 12 -54.81 8.34 17.30
N THR A 13 -55.30 9.11 18.26
CA THR A 13 -54.97 10.45 18.74
C THR A 13 -53.48 10.80 18.74
N GLY A 14 -53.21 12.06 18.38
CA GLY A 14 -51.88 12.64 18.28
C GLY A 14 -51.19 12.86 19.62
N GLY A 15 -49.97 12.36 19.70
CA GLY A 15 -48.93 12.90 20.56
C GLY A 15 -47.92 13.62 19.66
N THR A 16 -47.78 14.92 19.85
CA THR A 16 -46.66 15.74 19.36
C THR A 16 -45.38 15.32 20.11
N GLY A 17 -44.94 14.08 19.89
CA GLY A 17 -43.61 13.63 20.24
C GLY A 17 -42.66 14.24 19.22
N GLY A 18 -41.90 15.25 19.62
CA GLY A 18 -40.74 15.72 18.88
C GLY A 18 -39.78 14.55 18.73
N GLY A 19 -39.96 13.78 17.66
CA GLY A 19 -39.02 12.76 17.25
C GLY A 19 -37.76 13.51 16.85
N SER A 20 -36.82 13.62 17.78
CA SER A 20 -35.43 13.88 17.44
C SER A 20 -35.09 12.88 16.35
N SER A 21 -35.00 13.35 15.10
CA SER A 21 -34.38 12.58 14.03
C SER A 21 -33.03 12.18 14.60
N ALA A 22 -32.91 10.91 15.01
CA ALA A 22 -31.63 10.37 15.41
C ALA A 22 -30.75 10.62 14.19
N ALA A 23 -29.83 11.57 14.31
CA ALA A 23 -28.86 11.84 13.28
C ALA A 23 -28.28 10.46 12.94
N SER A 24 -28.39 10.06 11.67
CA SER A 24 -27.81 8.81 11.23
C SER A 24 -26.38 8.80 11.77
N PRO A 25 -25.95 7.75 12.49
CA PRO A 25 -24.58 7.68 12.96
C PRO A 25 -23.69 8.01 11.76
N GLN A 26 -22.91 9.07 11.89
CA GLN A 26 -22.02 9.49 10.83
C GLN A 26 -21.09 8.31 10.57
N ALA A 27 -20.99 7.89 9.30
CA ALA A 27 -20.11 6.78 8.95
C ALA A 27 -18.69 7.11 9.43
N ASP A 28 -18.05 6.13 10.06
CA ASP A 28 -16.65 6.25 10.41
C ASP A 28 -15.84 6.30 9.12
N GLN A 29 -14.89 7.22 9.05
CA GLN A 29 -14.20 7.54 7.81
C GLN A 29 -12.80 6.95 7.80
N LEU A 30 -12.52 6.17 6.77
CA LEU A 30 -11.23 5.53 6.53
C LEU A 30 -10.46 6.34 5.48
N VAL A 31 -9.52 7.15 5.96
CA VAL A 31 -8.73 8.03 5.07
C VAL A 31 -7.42 7.38 4.70
N ILE A 32 -7.09 7.42 3.42
CA ILE A 32 -5.87 6.85 2.86
C ILE A 32 -5.06 7.98 2.21
N GLN A 33 -3.77 8.04 2.49
CA GLN A 33 -2.79 8.90 1.80
C GLN A 33 -2.06 8.08 0.75
N PRO A 34 -2.38 8.22 -0.55
CA PRO A 34 -1.61 7.60 -1.60
C PRO A 34 -0.25 8.26 -1.76
N ILE A 35 0.77 7.47 -2.09
CA ILE A 35 2.14 7.92 -2.29
C ILE A 35 2.68 7.22 -3.54
N GLN A 36 2.96 7.98 -4.58
CA GLN A 36 3.63 7.49 -5.79
C GLN A 36 5.13 7.43 -5.53
N VAL A 37 5.72 6.24 -5.54
CA VAL A 37 7.18 6.11 -5.50
C VAL A 37 7.73 6.23 -6.91
N CYS A 38 8.81 7.00 -7.05
CA CYS A 38 9.55 7.20 -8.27
C CYS A 38 11.03 6.96 -8.03
N ASP A 39 11.80 6.86 -9.12
CA ASP A 39 13.26 6.95 -9.04
C ASP A 39 13.70 8.32 -8.50
N ASP A 40 14.99 8.45 -8.20
CA ASP A 40 15.58 9.65 -7.59
C ASP A 40 15.36 10.93 -8.42
N LEU A 41 15.19 10.77 -9.74
CA LEU A 41 14.96 11.88 -10.67
C LEU A 41 13.47 12.15 -10.93
N GLY A 42 12.58 11.35 -10.36
CA GLY A 42 11.14 11.40 -10.64
C GLY A 42 10.79 11.08 -12.10
N SER A 43 11.67 10.40 -12.84
CA SER A 43 11.52 10.14 -14.28
C SER A 43 10.78 8.84 -14.55
N ARG A 44 10.99 7.82 -13.72
CA ARG A 44 10.20 6.59 -13.69
C ARG A 44 9.45 6.51 -12.37
N CYS A 45 8.13 6.32 -12.44
CA CYS A 45 7.26 6.23 -11.28
C CYS A 45 6.40 4.97 -11.37
N ALA A 46 6.09 4.39 -10.22
CA ALA A 46 5.08 3.35 -10.10
C ALA A 46 3.73 3.87 -10.61
N GLN A 47 2.93 2.97 -11.17
CA GLN A 47 1.57 3.26 -11.61
C GLN A 47 0.64 3.45 -10.40
N ILE A 48 -0.40 4.26 -10.58
CA ILE A 48 -1.40 4.49 -9.55
C ILE A 48 -2.78 4.18 -10.11
N ASN A 49 -3.50 3.31 -9.41
CA ASN A 49 -4.95 3.20 -9.50
C ASN A 49 -5.48 2.75 -8.14
N PHE A 50 -6.43 3.51 -7.59
CA PHE A 50 -6.95 3.28 -6.24
C PHE A 50 -8.01 2.19 -6.17
N PHE A 51 -8.60 1.82 -7.33
CA PHE A 51 -9.80 0.99 -7.37
C PHE A 51 -10.86 1.46 -6.35
N GLU A 52 -11.06 2.77 -6.27
CA GLU A 52 -11.81 3.43 -5.18
C GLU A 52 -13.21 2.83 -4.99
N ALA A 53 -13.97 2.66 -6.08
CA ALA A 53 -15.30 2.05 -6.02
C ALA A 53 -15.29 0.61 -5.46
N VAL A 54 -14.20 -0.15 -5.66
CA VAL A 54 -14.03 -1.49 -5.10
C VAL A 54 -13.72 -1.41 -3.62
N ALA A 55 -12.81 -0.52 -3.21
CA ALA A 55 -12.50 -0.29 -1.80
C ALA A 55 -13.75 0.17 -1.02
N ASP A 56 -14.51 1.12 -1.56
CA ASP A 56 -15.77 1.59 -1.01
C ASP A 56 -16.77 0.45 -0.84
N LYS A 57 -16.97 -0.35 -1.89
CA LYS A 57 -17.94 -1.46 -1.83
C LYS A 57 -17.54 -2.51 -0.80
N LEU A 58 -16.26 -2.86 -0.71
CA LEU A 58 -15.77 -3.82 0.27
C LEU A 58 -15.93 -3.31 1.70
N TRP A 59 -15.53 -2.07 1.97
CA TRP A 59 -15.58 -1.49 3.32
C TRP A 59 -16.97 -0.98 3.74
N ALA A 60 -17.89 -0.77 2.79
CA ALA A 60 -19.30 -0.52 3.07
C ALA A 60 -19.96 -1.68 3.83
N GLN A 61 -19.46 -2.91 3.73
CA GLN A 61 -19.89 -4.04 4.59
C GLN A 61 -19.69 -3.73 6.08
N ALA A 62 -18.63 -3.00 6.41
CA ALA A 62 -18.34 -2.51 7.75
C ALA A 62 -18.92 -1.10 7.99
N GLY A 63 -19.76 -0.57 7.11
CA GLY A 63 -20.31 0.79 7.22
C GLY A 63 -19.24 1.88 7.32
N LEU A 64 -18.07 1.63 6.72
CA LEU A 64 -16.99 2.60 6.61
C LEU A 64 -17.06 3.27 5.25
N GLU A 65 -16.74 4.56 5.21
CA GLU A 65 -16.57 5.31 3.98
C GLU A 65 -15.07 5.48 3.73
N VAL A 66 -14.60 5.13 2.52
CA VAL A 66 -13.18 5.26 2.18
C VAL A 66 -12.97 6.59 1.49
N THR A 67 -11.93 7.32 1.86
CA THR A 67 -11.53 8.54 1.17
C THR A 67 -10.05 8.49 0.84
N PHE A 68 -9.73 8.59 -0.45
CA PHE A 68 -8.35 8.76 -0.90
C PHE A 68 -8.00 10.25 -0.95
N LEU A 69 -6.93 10.64 -0.26
CA LEU A 69 -6.35 11.98 -0.39
C LEU A 69 -5.65 12.14 -1.74
N SER A 70 -5.31 13.39 -2.09
CA SER A 70 -4.45 13.64 -3.25
C SER A 70 -3.10 12.92 -3.08
N PRO A 71 -2.58 12.23 -4.12
CA PRO A 71 -1.32 11.51 -4.00
C PRO A 71 -0.14 12.42 -3.71
N ASN A 72 0.71 12.00 -2.78
CA ASN A 72 2.04 12.54 -2.61
C ASN A 72 3.02 11.79 -3.52
N ARG A 73 4.22 12.34 -3.69
CA ARG A 73 5.30 11.71 -4.44
C ARG A 73 6.54 11.52 -3.57
N LEU A 74 7.17 10.36 -3.69
CA LEU A 74 8.46 10.02 -3.09
C LEU A 74 9.45 9.70 -4.22
N ASN A 75 10.43 10.57 -4.45
CA ASN A 75 11.52 10.31 -5.41
C ASN A 75 12.69 9.67 -4.67
N ASP A 76 12.72 8.35 -4.64
CA ASP A 76 13.78 7.57 -3.99
C ASP A 76 13.80 6.15 -4.57
N SER A 77 14.82 5.86 -5.37
CA SER A 77 14.97 4.57 -6.05
C SER A 77 15.10 3.39 -5.09
N THR A 78 15.51 3.64 -3.83
CA THR A 78 15.57 2.62 -2.76
C THR A 78 14.22 2.00 -2.48
N TYR A 79 13.14 2.79 -2.58
CA TYR A 79 11.79 2.34 -2.25
C TYR A 79 10.96 1.99 -3.48
N LEU A 80 11.51 2.15 -4.70
CA LEU A 80 10.80 1.86 -5.93
C LEU A 80 10.66 0.35 -6.18
N SER A 81 11.66 -0.44 -5.76
CA SER A 81 11.62 -1.90 -5.77
C SER A 81 11.94 -2.40 -4.37
N ILE A 82 11.00 -3.10 -3.74
CA ILE A 82 11.09 -3.50 -2.33
C ILE A 82 11.68 -4.91 -2.26
N ALA A 83 12.90 -5.02 -1.72
CA ALA A 83 13.60 -6.29 -1.57
C ALA A 83 12.91 -7.22 -0.56
N PRO A 84 13.11 -8.55 -0.66
CA PRO A 84 12.59 -9.48 0.32
C PRO A 84 13.36 -9.31 1.64
N GLY A 85 12.74 -8.67 2.63
CA GLY A 85 13.33 -8.51 3.96
C GLY A 85 12.32 -8.72 5.08
N SER A 86 12.60 -9.66 5.99
CA SER A 86 11.81 -9.91 7.21
C SER A 86 12.37 -9.19 8.45
N SER A 87 13.37 -8.32 8.29
CA SER A 87 14.05 -7.63 9.39
C SER A 87 13.56 -6.20 9.56
N SER A 88 13.88 -5.59 10.71
CA SER A 88 13.75 -4.15 10.96
C SER A 88 14.60 -3.27 10.02
N SER A 89 15.38 -3.87 9.14
CA SER A 89 16.11 -3.16 8.08
C SER A 89 15.38 -3.20 6.73
N SER A 90 14.24 -3.89 6.61
CA SER A 90 13.49 -3.91 5.36
C SER A 90 13.00 -2.51 5.00
N GLU A 91 12.95 -2.23 3.71
CA GLU A 91 12.50 -0.97 3.14
C GLU A 91 11.08 -0.65 3.62
N PHE A 92 10.21 -1.66 3.69
CA PHE A 92 8.85 -1.50 4.22
C PHE A 92 8.82 -1.12 5.71
N TYR A 93 9.72 -1.69 6.53
CA TYR A 93 9.85 -1.29 7.92
C TYR A 93 10.24 0.19 8.02
N GLN A 94 11.19 0.65 7.20
CA GLN A 94 11.62 2.03 7.20
C GLN A 94 10.48 2.99 6.81
N LEU A 95 9.75 2.67 5.74
CA LEU A 95 8.58 3.44 5.29
C LEU A 95 7.52 3.55 6.39
N SER A 96 7.28 2.47 7.13
CA SER A 96 6.20 2.38 8.12
C SER A 96 6.58 2.92 9.51
N PHE A 97 7.83 2.77 9.94
CA PHE A 97 8.23 3.02 11.33
C PHE A 97 9.33 4.06 11.51
N SER A 98 10.11 4.37 10.47
CA SER A 98 11.21 5.34 10.57
C SER A 98 10.74 6.74 10.17
N GLY A 99 11.58 7.74 10.45
CA GLY A 99 11.35 9.13 10.06
C GLY A 99 10.26 9.85 10.86
N GLY A 100 10.22 11.18 10.73
CA GLY A 100 9.23 12.01 11.40
C GLY A 100 7.90 12.14 10.64
N ARG A 101 7.07 13.09 11.09
CA ARG A 101 5.83 13.49 10.41
C ARG A 101 6.16 13.93 8.97
N GLY A 102 5.39 13.46 8.00
CA GLY A 102 5.60 13.79 6.58
C GLY A 102 6.75 13.05 5.89
N ALA A 103 7.61 12.33 6.63
CA ALA A 103 8.70 11.56 6.02
C ALA A 103 8.14 10.51 5.05
N PHE A 104 8.90 10.22 4.00
CA PHE A 104 8.53 9.25 2.95
C PHE A 104 7.21 9.55 2.23
N GLY A 105 6.82 10.83 2.14
CA GLY A 105 5.58 11.26 1.50
C GLY A 105 4.31 10.99 2.33
N ARG A 106 4.44 10.54 3.58
CA ARG A 106 3.30 10.31 4.49
C ARG A 106 2.52 11.59 4.76
N HIS A 107 1.26 11.46 5.16
CA HIS A 107 0.52 12.61 5.64
C HIS A 107 1.09 13.08 7.00
N PRO A 108 1.23 14.39 7.29
CA PRO A 108 1.78 14.86 8.57
C PRO A 108 1.01 14.40 9.80
N ASN A 109 -0.27 14.03 9.66
CA ASN A 109 -1.10 13.48 10.74
C ASN A 109 -1.10 11.95 10.79
N SER A 110 -0.44 11.29 9.85
CA SER A 110 -0.22 9.85 9.92
C SER A 110 0.80 9.55 11.01
N THR A 111 0.40 8.73 11.96
CA THR A 111 1.26 8.16 13.00
C THR A 111 1.21 6.65 12.89
N ARG A 112 1.94 5.92 13.74
CA ARG A 112 1.98 4.46 13.71
C ARG A 112 0.60 3.81 13.86
N ASP A 113 -0.28 4.39 14.66
CA ASP A 113 -1.52 3.76 15.14
C ASP A 113 -2.77 4.59 14.84
N ARG A 114 -2.65 5.77 14.21
CA ARG A 114 -3.79 6.64 13.88
C ARG A 114 -3.48 7.58 12.72
N GLY A 115 -4.53 8.23 12.21
CA GLY A 115 -4.47 9.17 11.09
C GLY A 115 -4.69 8.49 9.73
N PRO A 116 -4.44 9.18 8.62
CA PRO A 116 -4.52 8.56 7.30
C PRO A 116 -3.59 7.35 7.18
N ILE A 117 -4.08 6.27 6.57
CA ILE A 117 -3.26 5.10 6.24
C ILE A 117 -2.37 5.43 5.05
N ASN A 118 -1.06 5.19 5.16
CA ASN A 118 -0.13 5.45 4.06
C ASN A 118 -0.13 4.29 3.06
N LEU A 119 -0.32 4.61 1.79
CA LEU A 119 -0.41 3.65 0.69
C LEU A 119 0.66 3.98 -0.35
N TRP A 120 1.79 3.26 -0.33
CA TRP A 120 2.85 3.44 -1.32
C TRP A 120 2.64 2.51 -2.52
N PHE A 121 2.59 3.12 -3.70
CA PHE A 121 2.67 2.42 -4.98
C PHE A 121 4.14 2.29 -5.38
N VAL A 122 4.58 1.06 -5.61
CA VAL A 122 5.96 0.67 -5.95
C VAL A 122 5.97 -0.14 -7.25
N ASP A 123 7.10 -0.20 -7.93
CA ASP A 123 7.26 -0.94 -9.20
C ASP A 123 7.16 -2.45 -8.94
N GLU A 124 7.87 -2.94 -7.92
CA GLU A 124 7.90 -4.36 -7.58
C GLU A 124 8.01 -4.57 -6.06
N ILE A 125 7.33 -5.60 -5.56
CA ILE A 125 7.60 -6.20 -4.24
C ILE A 125 8.26 -7.55 -4.50
N GLU A 126 9.59 -7.56 -4.38
CA GLU A 126 10.38 -8.74 -4.70
C GLU A 126 10.09 -9.86 -3.69
N VAL A 127 9.79 -11.04 -4.22
CA VAL A 127 9.69 -12.27 -3.44
C VAL A 127 10.60 -13.33 -4.02
N GLY A 128 11.16 -14.16 -3.14
CA GLY A 128 11.98 -15.29 -3.59
C GLY A 128 11.21 -16.25 -4.50
N ALA A 129 11.95 -16.94 -5.38
CA ALA A 129 11.48 -18.09 -6.16
C ALA A 129 10.43 -17.81 -7.28
N GLY A 130 10.45 -16.63 -7.90
CA GLY A 130 9.60 -16.33 -9.07
C GLY A 130 8.11 -16.27 -8.76
N LEU A 131 7.80 -15.99 -7.49
CA LEU A 131 6.46 -15.64 -7.06
C LEU A 131 6.21 -14.14 -7.32
N VAL A 132 4.96 -13.72 -7.23
CA VAL A 132 4.56 -12.31 -7.35
C VAL A 132 3.86 -11.90 -6.07
N GLN A 133 4.28 -10.79 -5.47
CA GLN A 133 3.61 -10.19 -4.34
C GLN A 133 2.93 -8.89 -4.76
N TYR A 134 1.60 -8.90 -4.71
CA TYR A 134 0.75 -7.80 -5.17
C TYR A 134 0.65 -6.65 -4.16
N GLY A 135 0.78 -6.97 -2.88
CA GLY A 135 0.70 -5.99 -1.79
C GLY A 135 1.34 -6.51 -0.52
N ASN A 136 1.60 -5.60 0.42
CA ASN A 136 2.13 -5.94 1.73
C ASN A 136 1.66 -4.94 2.78
N ALA A 137 1.15 -5.45 3.89
CA ALA A 137 0.81 -4.64 5.06
C ALA A 137 0.96 -5.47 6.33
N TRP A 138 1.19 -4.78 7.44
CA TRP A 138 1.29 -5.40 8.76
C TRP A 138 0.23 -4.85 9.71
N ILE A 139 -0.17 -5.69 10.66
CA ILE A 139 -0.94 -5.25 11.82
C ILE A 139 -0.01 -4.40 12.72
N ASP A 140 -0.58 -3.40 13.39
CA ASP A 140 0.13 -2.45 14.26
C ASP A 140 1.22 -1.62 13.55
N ALA A 141 1.04 -1.46 12.23
CA ALA A 141 1.77 -0.55 11.37
C ALA A 141 0.78 0.46 10.76
N ASN A 142 1.33 1.57 10.24
CA ASN A 142 0.60 2.48 9.35
C ASN A 142 1.28 2.47 7.99
N GLY A 143 0.94 1.47 7.19
CA GLY A 143 1.55 1.28 5.90
C GLY A 143 0.95 0.16 5.07
N VAL A 144 0.85 0.42 3.78
CA VAL A 144 0.49 -0.53 2.73
C VAL A 144 1.42 -0.31 1.55
N LEU A 145 2.00 -1.39 1.02
CA LEU A 145 2.66 -1.42 -0.28
C LEU A 145 1.75 -2.03 -1.32
N ILE A 146 1.80 -1.51 -2.54
CA ILE A 146 1.11 -2.03 -3.72
C ILE A 146 2.11 -2.09 -4.89
N SER A 147 2.28 -3.27 -5.48
CA SER A 147 3.12 -3.49 -6.66
C SER A 147 2.38 -3.14 -7.95
N ASP A 148 3.08 -2.67 -8.99
CA ASP A 148 2.51 -2.46 -10.33
C ASP A 148 1.97 -3.77 -10.95
N ASP A 149 2.42 -4.94 -10.46
CA ASP A 149 1.89 -6.25 -10.83
C ASP A 149 0.36 -6.37 -10.68
N ILE A 150 -0.25 -5.56 -9.80
CA ILE A 150 -1.70 -5.58 -9.64
C ILE A 150 -2.42 -5.11 -10.89
N PHE A 151 -1.79 -4.35 -11.80
CA PHE A 151 -2.43 -3.82 -12.99
C PHE A 151 -2.43 -4.81 -14.15
N GLU A 152 -1.46 -5.72 -14.22
CA GLU A 152 -1.36 -6.69 -15.31
C GLU A 152 -2.20 -7.96 -15.08
N PHE A 153 -2.63 -8.19 -13.84
CA PHE A 153 -3.37 -9.38 -13.47
C PHE A 153 -4.66 -9.58 -14.27
N ASN A 154 -4.94 -10.85 -14.58
CA ASN A 154 -6.11 -11.28 -15.34
C ASN A 154 -6.32 -10.46 -16.63
N ASN A 155 -5.27 -10.44 -17.46
CA ASN A 155 -5.24 -9.73 -18.75
C ASN A 155 -5.50 -8.22 -18.63
N GLY A 156 -4.95 -7.58 -17.59
CA GLY A 156 -5.11 -6.13 -17.38
C GLY A 156 -6.37 -5.71 -16.63
N THR A 157 -7.20 -6.66 -16.18
CA THR A 157 -8.37 -6.36 -15.34
C THR A 157 -7.94 -5.86 -13.95
N GLY A 158 -6.82 -6.40 -13.49
CA GLY A 158 -6.15 -6.05 -12.25
C GLY A 158 -6.59 -6.86 -11.03
N ARG A 159 -5.78 -6.81 -9.97
CA ARG A 159 -6.10 -7.35 -8.64
C ARG A 159 -6.86 -6.31 -7.81
N ILE A 160 -8.07 -6.03 -8.25
CA ILE A 160 -8.87 -4.88 -7.79
C ILE A 160 -9.18 -4.87 -6.28
N ASP A 161 -9.08 -6.02 -5.61
CA ASP A 161 -9.37 -6.20 -4.17
C ASP A 161 -8.14 -6.02 -3.27
N VAL A 162 -6.92 -5.95 -3.81
CA VAL A 162 -5.68 -5.99 -3.02
C VAL A 162 -5.57 -4.79 -2.08
N ILE A 163 -5.89 -3.57 -2.54
CA ILE A 163 -5.82 -2.39 -1.67
C ILE A 163 -6.70 -2.56 -0.42
N ALA A 164 -7.95 -3.01 -0.60
CA ALA A 164 -8.85 -3.26 0.52
C ALA A 164 -8.34 -4.38 1.44
N HIS A 165 -7.78 -5.46 0.87
CA HIS A 165 -7.17 -6.53 1.65
C HIS A 165 -6.03 -6.04 2.54
N GLU A 166 -5.07 -5.30 1.97
CA GLU A 166 -3.91 -4.82 2.71
C GLU A 166 -4.28 -3.74 3.74
N VAL A 167 -5.25 -2.88 3.42
CA VAL A 167 -5.84 -1.95 4.39
C VAL A 167 -6.46 -2.71 5.58
N GLY A 168 -7.04 -3.88 5.34
CA GLY A 168 -7.59 -4.74 6.39
C GLY A 168 -6.55 -5.13 7.46
N HIS A 169 -5.28 -5.30 7.07
CA HIS A 169 -4.21 -5.55 8.04
C HIS A 169 -3.95 -4.35 8.97
N ASN A 170 -3.99 -3.12 8.44
CA ASN A 170 -3.88 -1.91 9.27
C ASN A 170 -5.08 -1.77 10.22
N LEU A 171 -6.24 -2.32 9.85
CA LEU A 171 -7.45 -2.39 10.69
C LEU A 171 -7.48 -3.60 11.65
N GLY A 172 -6.34 -4.29 11.84
CA GLY A 172 -6.20 -5.38 12.81
C GLY A 172 -6.64 -6.76 12.31
N LEU A 173 -6.97 -6.91 11.03
CA LEU A 173 -7.42 -8.18 10.47
C LEU A 173 -6.23 -9.04 10.03
N SER A 174 -6.31 -10.36 10.23
CA SER A 174 -5.28 -11.32 9.78
C SER A 174 -5.86 -12.39 8.88
N HIS A 175 -4.99 -13.18 8.24
CA HIS A 175 -5.42 -14.30 7.39
C HIS A 175 -5.91 -15.54 8.14
N SER A 176 -5.71 -15.61 9.45
CA SER A 176 -5.97 -16.83 10.25
C SER A 176 -6.94 -16.61 11.41
N THR A 177 -7.35 -15.37 11.67
CA THR A 177 -8.22 -15.01 12.80
C THR A 177 -9.57 -14.48 12.35
N LEU A 178 -10.50 -14.37 13.30
CA LEU A 178 -11.81 -13.71 13.11
C LEU A 178 -12.66 -14.30 11.97
N GLY A 179 -12.44 -15.57 11.61
CA GLY A 179 -13.17 -16.25 10.55
C GLY A 179 -12.64 -16.03 9.13
N ALA A 180 -11.41 -15.52 9.00
CA ALA A 180 -10.66 -15.60 7.75
C ALA A 180 -10.42 -17.06 7.32
N GLY A 181 -10.19 -17.29 6.02
CA GLY A 181 -9.84 -18.61 5.47
C GLY A 181 -10.74 -19.15 4.35
N PRO A 182 -12.07 -18.92 4.34
CA PRO A 182 -12.91 -19.26 3.19
C PRO A 182 -12.51 -18.50 1.93
N ALA A 183 -12.52 -19.13 0.76
CA ALA A 183 -12.00 -18.51 -0.47
C ALA A 183 -12.61 -17.15 -0.82
N ASN A 184 -13.89 -16.94 -0.48
CA ASN A 184 -14.63 -15.70 -0.72
C ASN A 184 -14.43 -14.62 0.36
N ASN A 185 -13.72 -14.90 1.46
CA ASN A 185 -13.45 -13.91 2.50
C ASN A 185 -12.38 -12.92 2.04
N LEU A 186 -12.56 -11.62 2.31
CA LEU A 186 -11.61 -10.58 1.94
C LEU A 186 -10.22 -10.88 2.48
N MET A 187 -10.11 -11.36 3.73
CA MET A 187 -8.83 -11.59 4.40
C MET A 187 -8.24 -12.98 4.16
N SER A 188 -8.79 -13.76 3.23
CA SER A 188 -8.17 -15.04 2.88
C SER A 188 -6.81 -14.83 2.19
N GLY A 189 -5.79 -15.55 2.65
CA GLY A 189 -4.43 -15.41 2.15
C GLY A 189 -4.10 -16.33 0.97
N GLY A 190 -3.12 -15.92 0.17
CA GLY A 190 -2.45 -16.75 -0.85
C GLY A 190 -3.39 -17.28 -1.95
N GLY A 191 -3.01 -18.42 -2.54
CA GLY A 191 -3.73 -19.04 -3.67
C GLY A 191 -5.10 -19.64 -3.33
N ARG A 192 -5.55 -19.55 -2.07
CA ARG A 192 -6.90 -19.96 -1.66
C ARG A 192 -7.94 -18.87 -1.89
N ARG A 193 -7.51 -17.61 -2.01
CA ARG A 193 -8.40 -16.46 -2.19
C ARG A 193 -9.00 -16.48 -3.59
N ALA A 194 -10.33 -16.38 -3.66
CA ALA A 194 -11.05 -16.09 -4.89
C ALA A 194 -11.01 -14.59 -5.13
N ILE A 195 -10.56 -14.19 -6.32
CA ILE A 195 -10.34 -12.78 -6.68
C ILE A 195 -11.51 -12.30 -7.54
N PRO A 196 -12.16 -11.17 -7.20
CA PRO A 196 -13.18 -10.58 -8.05
C PRO A 196 -12.59 -10.11 -9.38
N ASN A 197 -13.29 -10.38 -10.49
CA ASN A 197 -12.91 -9.88 -11.81
C ASN A 197 -13.59 -8.54 -12.11
N SER A 198 -14.58 -8.17 -11.31
CA SER A 198 -15.31 -6.92 -11.44
C SER A 198 -15.91 -6.51 -10.09
N ILE A 199 -16.37 -5.25 -10.01
CA ILE A 199 -17.11 -4.76 -8.85
C ILE A 199 -18.42 -5.53 -8.63
N ASP A 200 -19.01 -6.10 -9.68
CA ASP A 200 -20.26 -6.86 -9.61
C ASP A 200 -20.08 -8.23 -8.94
N ASP A 201 -18.85 -8.75 -8.88
CA ASP A 201 -18.54 -10.00 -8.17
C ASP A 201 -18.45 -9.83 -6.64
N ILE A 202 -18.43 -8.58 -6.15
CA ILE A 202 -18.23 -8.27 -4.74
C ILE A 202 -19.56 -8.32 -3.99
N PHE A 203 -19.54 -8.98 -2.82
CA PHE A 203 -20.69 -9.09 -1.91
C PHE A 203 -21.35 -7.72 -1.65
N PRO A 204 -22.69 -7.62 -1.64
CA PRO A 204 -23.68 -8.72 -1.70
C PRO A 204 -24.07 -9.16 -3.11
N ASP A 205 -23.36 -8.72 -4.15
CA ASP A 205 -23.71 -9.00 -5.54
C ASP A 205 -22.92 -10.18 -6.12
N GLY A 206 -23.39 -10.66 -7.28
CA GLY A 206 -22.67 -11.57 -8.17
C GLY A 206 -22.14 -12.83 -7.47
N ALA A 207 -20.82 -13.07 -7.61
CA ALA A 207 -20.15 -14.22 -7.01
C ALA A 207 -19.92 -14.09 -5.49
N GLU A 208 -20.37 -12.99 -4.88
CA GLU A 208 -20.29 -12.71 -3.45
C GLU A 208 -18.86 -12.84 -2.88
N LEU A 209 -17.87 -12.30 -3.58
CA LEU A 209 -16.46 -12.31 -3.17
C LEU A 209 -16.14 -11.11 -2.26
N GLY A 210 -15.02 -11.22 -1.52
CA GLY A 210 -14.56 -10.17 -0.62
C GLY A 210 -15.42 -9.99 0.63
N GLN A 211 -16.05 -11.06 1.13
CA GLN A 211 -16.90 -11.00 2.31
C GLN A 211 -16.09 -10.69 3.58
N LEU A 212 -16.63 -9.85 4.46
CA LEU A 212 -16.17 -9.69 5.83
C LEU A 212 -17.10 -10.44 6.78
N THR A 213 -16.51 -11.14 7.77
CA THR A 213 -17.30 -11.70 8.85
C THR A 213 -17.74 -10.59 9.81
N GLU A 214 -18.81 -10.85 10.55
CA GLU A 214 -19.28 -9.95 11.60
C GLU A 214 -18.22 -9.72 12.72
N ALA A 215 -17.31 -10.67 12.93
CA ALA A 215 -16.17 -10.48 13.83
C ALA A 215 -15.10 -9.54 13.24
N GLN A 216 -14.81 -9.66 11.94
CA GLN A 216 -13.89 -8.76 11.23
C GLN A 216 -14.46 -7.33 11.17
N ILE A 217 -15.75 -7.17 10.87
CA ILE A 217 -16.43 -5.86 10.85
C ILE A 217 -16.29 -5.16 12.21
N ARG A 218 -16.55 -5.87 13.31
CA ARG A 218 -16.39 -5.29 14.65
C ARG A 218 -14.95 -4.91 14.98
N GLU A 219 -13.98 -5.70 14.55
CA GLU A 219 -12.56 -5.38 14.78
C GLU A 219 -12.14 -4.14 13.97
N ALA A 220 -12.49 -4.10 12.69
CA ALA A 220 -12.20 -2.96 11.83
C ALA A 220 -12.80 -1.65 12.38
N ARG A 221 -14.05 -1.70 12.85
CA ARG A 221 -14.75 -0.56 13.49
C ARG A 221 -14.13 -0.10 14.81
N ARG A 222 -13.24 -0.86 15.43
CA ARG A 222 -12.52 -0.47 16.66
C ARG A 222 -11.16 0.16 16.37
N SER A 223 -10.73 0.18 15.11
CA SER A 223 -9.44 0.70 14.72
C SER A 223 -9.31 2.20 14.99
N SER A 224 -8.17 2.61 15.53
CA SER A 224 -7.79 4.01 15.72
C SER A 224 -7.40 4.73 14.42
N PHE A 225 -7.41 4.03 13.28
CA PHE A 225 -7.30 4.64 11.95
C PHE A 225 -8.61 5.24 11.44
N LEU A 226 -9.74 4.93 12.08
CA LEU A 226 -11.01 5.54 11.75
C LEU A 226 -11.07 6.96 12.30
N LEU A 227 -11.38 7.91 11.42
CA LEU A 227 -11.37 9.32 11.74
C LEU A 227 -12.78 9.84 12.01
N THR A 228 -12.89 10.63 13.06
CA THR A 228 -14.08 11.43 13.32
C THR A 228 -14.20 12.59 12.34
N ALA A 229 -15.40 13.16 12.21
CA ALA A 229 -15.63 14.37 11.41
C ALA A 229 -14.70 15.54 11.78
N ALA A 230 -14.38 15.69 13.06
CA ALA A 230 -13.48 16.74 13.56
C ALA A 230 -12.04 16.51 13.10
N GLU A 231 -11.57 15.26 13.13
CA GLU A 231 -10.24 14.89 12.64
C GLU A 231 -10.13 15.05 11.12
N LEU A 232 -11.17 14.66 10.37
CA LEU A 232 -11.27 14.92 8.94
C LEU A 232 -11.17 16.40 8.59
N ALA A 233 -11.90 17.26 9.32
CA ALA A 233 -11.83 18.70 9.12
C ALA A 233 -10.39 19.21 9.31
N SER A 234 -9.67 18.68 10.30
CA SER A 234 -8.27 19.06 10.55
C SER A 234 -7.33 18.67 9.39
N ILE A 235 -7.56 17.53 8.74
CA ILE A 235 -6.79 17.09 7.56
C ILE A 235 -7.03 18.03 6.38
N ASN A 236 -8.30 18.35 6.10
CA ASN A 236 -8.65 19.20 4.96
C ASN A 236 -8.16 20.65 5.11
N THR A 237 -8.07 21.16 6.35
CA THR A 237 -7.56 22.53 6.59
C THR A 237 -6.05 22.68 6.45
N GLN A 238 -5.29 21.59 6.45
CA GLN A 238 -3.81 21.62 6.34
C GLN A 238 -3.31 21.61 4.88
N LEU A 239 -4.22 21.69 3.90
CA LEU A 239 -3.91 21.47 2.48
C LEU A 239 -3.60 22.71 1.58
N PRO A 240 -3.21 23.91 2.07
CA PRO A 240 -2.56 24.89 1.19
C PRO A 240 -1.11 25.19 1.63
N ASP A 241 -0.19 25.22 0.66
CA ASP A 241 1.18 25.79 0.68
C ASP A 241 2.44 24.91 0.90
N GLN A 242 2.36 23.59 1.13
CA GLN A 242 3.59 22.77 1.31
C GLN A 242 4.12 22.05 0.05
N VAL A 243 3.62 22.38 -1.16
CA VAL A 243 4.27 21.97 -2.43
C VAL A 243 5.46 22.88 -2.77
N SER A 244 6.23 23.29 -1.77
CA SER A 244 7.58 23.80 -1.97
C SER A 244 8.51 22.61 -1.87
N HIS A 245 8.87 22.05 -3.02
CA HIS A 245 9.96 21.11 -3.27
C HIS A 245 10.87 20.91 -2.04
N GLN A 246 10.74 19.78 -1.35
CA GLN A 246 11.86 19.23 -0.60
C GLN A 246 12.90 18.77 -1.64
N THR A 247 13.64 19.74 -2.19
CA THR A 247 14.96 19.47 -2.71
C THR A 247 15.77 19.08 -1.49
N VAL A 248 15.98 17.78 -1.27
CA VAL A 248 16.98 17.31 -0.32
C VAL A 248 18.31 17.81 -0.88
N THR A 249 18.73 19.01 -0.47
CA THR A 249 20.07 19.49 -0.76
C THR A 249 21.01 18.55 -0.02
N ALA A 250 21.55 17.58 -0.74
CA ALA A 250 22.74 16.86 -0.31
C ALA A 250 23.78 17.93 0.07
N ALA A 251 24.23 17.90 1.32
CA ALA A 251 25.26 18.79 1.81
C ALA A 251 26.54 18.59 0.99
N ALA A 252 26.75 19.45 -0.01
CA ALA A 252 28.03 19.64 -0.66
C ALA A 252 28.86 20.56 0.24
N ASP A 253 29.53 19.96 1.23
CA ASP A 253 30.52 20.65 2.04
C ASP A 253 31.86 19.92 1.94
N VAL A 254 32.53 20.12 0.80
CA VAL A 254 33.99 19.97 0.67
C VAL A 254 34.48 21.07 -0.26
N GLN A 255 34.77 22.24 0.32
CA GLN A 255 35.59 23.27 -0.32
C GLN A 255 37.07 22.82 -0.33
N ALA A 256 37.69 23.06 -1.47
CA ALA A 256 39.05 22.71 -1.84
C ALA A 256 40.14 23.48 -1.09
N THR A 257 41.31 22.85 -0.92
CA THR A 257 42.64 23.50 -1.07
C THR A 257 43.73 22.46 -1.34
N ALA A 258 44.39 22.53 -2.50
CA ALA A 258 45.86 22.47 -2.64
C ALA A 258 46.27 22.39 -4.13
N SER A 259 46.64 23.56 -4.64
CA SER A 259 47.77 23.94 -5.50
C SER A 259 48.52 22.89 -6.34
N ALA A 260 48.72 23.26 -7.61
CA ALA A 260 49.55 22.64 -8.63
C ALA A 260 51.06 22.64 -8.32
N ASP A 261 51.81 21.65 -8.86
CA ASP A 261 53.10 21.91 -9.51
C ASP A 261 53.58 20.80 -10.48
N SER A 262 54.16 21.26 -11.61
CA SER A 262 55.18 20.74 -12.53
C SER A 262 55.13 19.36 -13.24
N LEU A 263 54.99 19.42 -14.59
CA LEU A 263 55.87 18.96 -15.71
C LEU A 263 56.86 17.78 -15.45
N VAL A 264 57.16 16.80 -16.33
CA VAL A 264 57.62 16.85 -17.75
C VAL A 264 57.61 15.45 -18.42
N SER A 265 57.46 15.41 -19.77
CA SER A 265 58.21 14.64 -20.81
C SER A 265 58.19 13.09 -20.95
N GLU A 266 57.56 12.67 -22.07
CA GLU A 266 57.97 11.76 -23.17
C GLU A 266 58.45 10.28 -23.01
N ALA A 267 57.92 9.49 -23.97
CA ALA A 267 58.53 8.41 -24.79
C ALA A 267 58.38 6.91 -24.39
N ASP A 268 57.65 6.23 -25.28
CA ASP A 268 57.88 4.93 -25.94
C ASP A 268 57.94 3.57 -25.19
N ALA A 269 57.03 2.71 -25.66
CA ALA A 269 57.25 1.34 -26.16
C ALA A 269 57.38 0.13 -25.20
N ILE A 270 56.47 -0.84 -25.46
CA ILE A 270 56.63 -2.31 -25.48
C ILE A 270 56.48 -3.12 -24.15
N ALA A 271 55.63 -4.15 -24.27
CA ALA A 271 55.59 -5.43 -23.55
C ALA A 271 54.92 -5.54 -22.15
N LEU A 272 53.79 -6.27 -22.15
CA LEU A 272 53.35 -7.19 -21.06
C LEU A 272 54.41 -8.31 -20.86
N PRO A 273 54.47 -9.03 -19.71
CA PRO A 273 53.35 -9.39 -18.82
C PRO A 273 53.67 -9.46 -17.29
N LEU A 274 52.62 -9.86 -16.54
CA LEU A 274 52.64 -10.61 -15.28
C LEU A 274 52.54 -9.85 -13.93
N GLN A 275 51.31 -9.92 -13.38
CA GLN A 275 50.89 -10.16 -11.98
C GLN A 275 51.71 -9.57 -10.81
N VAL A 276 51.08 -8.69 -10.01
CA VAL A 276 51.01 -8.77 -8.52
C VAL A 276 49.70 -8.11 -8.04
N GLN A 277 49.05 -8.74 -7.07
CA GLN A 277 47.85 -8.32 -6.35
C GLN A 277 48.07 -7.04 -5.52
N LEU A 278 47.07 -6.15 -5.46
CA LEU A 278 46.81 -5.39 -4.23
C LEU A 278 45.34 -4.97 -4.13
N ALA A 279 44.71 -5.41 -3.04
CA ALA A 279 43.36 -5.03 -2.64
C ALA A 279 43.34 -3.58 -2.16
N ALA A 280 42.37 -2.80 -2.63
CA ALA A 280 41.96 -1.56 -2.00
C ALA A 280 40.44 -1.60 -1.81
N ALA A 281 40.05 -1.97 -0.59
CA ALA A 281 38.69 -1.81 -0.09
C ALA A 281 38.42 -0.30 0.07
N VAL A 282 37.56 0.26 -0.78
CA VAL A 282 37.01 1.60 -0.57
C VAL A 282 35.89 1.47 0.46
N ASN A 283 36.21 1.85 1.68
CA ASN A 283 35.29 1.95 2.81
C ASN A 283 34.53 3.27 2.71
N SER A 284 33.44 3.33 1.95
CA SER A 284 32.53 4.48 1.94
C SER A 284 31.61 4.40 3.16
N ARG A 285 32.05 4.99 4.28
CA ARG A 285 31.18 5.29 5.42
C ARG A 285 30.21 6.40 5.02
N SER A 286 28.95 6.03 4.81
CA SER A 286 27.83 6.99 4.82
C SER A 286 27.72 7.66 6.19
N PRO A 287 27.30 8.94 6.27
CA PRO A 287 27.09 9.61 7.54
C PRO A 287 25.94 8.94 8.30
N LYS A 288 26.22 8.47 9.52
CA LYS A 288 25.20 8.03 10.47
C LYS A 288 24.30 9.22 10.80
N LEU A 289 23.07 9.20 10.30
CA LEU A 289 21.97 9.94 10.92
C LEU A 289 21.91 9.55 12.39
N GLN A 290 22.02 10.55 13.28
CA GLN A 290 21.82 10.33 14.71
C GLN A 290 20.35 9.95 14.94
N PRO A 291 20.07 8.89 15.73
CA PRO A 291 18.70 8.55 16.09
C PRO A 291 18.13 9.68 16.95
N ALA A 292 16.91 10.12 16.63
CA ALA A 292 16.10 10.90 17.56
C ALA A 292 15.87 10.03 18.82
N ASP A 293 16.09 10.64 19.98
CA ASP A 293 15.95 10.01 21.29
C ASP A 293 14.54 9.41 21.51
N ASP A 294 14.49 8.34 22.32
CA ASP A 294 13.31 7.66 22.89
C ASP A 294 12.54 6.61 22.07
N ALA A 295 13.21 5.81 21.24
CA ALA A 295 12.63 4.54 20.78
C ALA A 295 13.04 3.37 21.71
N ARG A 296 12.12 2.92 22.58
CA ARG A 296 12.22 1.59 23.21
C ARG A 296 12.44 0.54 22.11
N PRO A 297 13.24 -0.52 22.32
CA PRO A 297 13.34 -1.62 21.37
C PRO A 297 11.95 -2.25 21.22
N VAL A 298 11.30 -2.00 20.09
CA VAL A 298 10.00 -2.58 19.78
C VAL A 298 10.24 -3.94 19.16
N SER A 299 9.63 -4.98 19.73
CA SER A 299 9.50 -6.27 19.06
C SER A 299 8.78 -6.03 17.75
N VAL A 300 9.49 -6.22 16.63
CA VAL A 300 8.86 -6.24 15.31
C VAL A 300 7.81 -7.34 15.37
N PRO A 301 6.51 -7.06 15.13
CA PRO A 301 5.54 -8.13 14.94
C PRO A 301 6.11 -9.01 13.83
N GLU A 302 6.34 -10.30 14.11
CA GLU A 302 6.73 -11.23 13.06
C GLU A 302 5.71 -11.07 11.93
N PRO A 303 6.15 -10.78 10.70
CA PRO A 303 5.21 -10.75 9.59
C PRO A 303 4.48 -12.09 9.64
N SER A 304 3.14 -12.09 9.54
CA SER A 304 2.37 -13.32 9.48
C SER A 304 2.57 -14.02 8.12
N LEU A 305 3.82 -14.14 7.69
CA LEU A 305 4.29 -14.99 6.63
C LEU A 305 4.32 -16.40 7.19
N SER A 306 3.14 -17.03 7.19
CA SER A 306 3.11 -18.47 7.09
C SER A 306 3.76 -18.84 5.75
N LEU A 307 5.06 -19.15 5.78
CA LEU A 307 5.80 -19.73 4.66
C LEU A 307 5.11 -21.01 4.14
N ALA A 308 4.23 -21.61 4.95
CA ALA A 308 3.42 -22.78 4.60
C ALA A 308 2.17 -22.47 3.76
N ALA A 309 1.82 -21.21 3.48
CA ALA A 309 0.64 -20.86 2.67
C ALA A 309 0.95 -20.59 1.19
N TRP A 310 2.22 -20.62 0.78
CA TRP A 310 2.68 -20.14 -0.54
C TRP A 310 3.01 -21.23 -1.58
N ILE A 311 2.79 -22.51 -1.28
CA ILE A 311 2.91 -23.57 -2.29
C ILE A 311 1.54 -23.77 -2.96
N GLY A 312 1.25 -22.92 -3.95
CA GLY A 312 0.01 -22.94 -4.74
C GLY A 312 0.29 -22.93 -6.24
N LEU A 313 0.62 -24.10 -6.79
CA LEU A 313 0.45 -24.54 -8.18
C LEU A 313 1.08 -23.67 -9.31
N ALA A 314 2.38 -23.89 -9.56
CA ALA A 314 2.90 -23.81 -10.92
C ALA A 314 2.22 -24.88 -11.78
N GLY A 315 1.39 -24.48 -12.75
CA GLY A 315 0.63 -25.48 -13.50
C GLY A 315 -0.32 -25.04 -14.61
N ILE A 316 -0.06 -23.96 -15.36
CA ILE A 316 -0.54 -23.84 -16.76
C ILE A 316 0.55 -23.17 -17.60
N ILE A 317 1.40 -23.99 -18.22
CA ILE A 317 2.26 -23.55 -19.33
C ILE A 317 1.33 -23.33 -20.53
N GLY A 318 0.97 -22.07 -20.78
CA GLY A 318 0.41 -21.64 -22.04
C GLY A 318 1.49 -21.68 -23.12
N SER A 319 1.45 -22.69 -23.99
CA SER A 319 2.32 -22.78 -25.17
C SER A 319 2.06 -21.59 -26.10
N HIS A 320 2.91 -20.56 -26.05
CA HIS A 320 2.93 -19.50 -27.05
C HIS A 320 3.38 -20.08 -28.41
N SER A 321 2.41 -20.25 -29.30
CA SER A 321 2.63 -20.56 -30.71
C SER A 321 3.29 -19.36 -31.41
N LEU A 322 4.57 -19.52 -31.76
CA LEU A 322 5.31 -18.63 -32.65
C LEU A 322 4.65 -18.62 -34.05
N LYS A 323 3.78 -17.66 -34.30
CA LYS A 323 3.20 -17.41 -35.63
C LYS A 323 4.21 -16.60 -36.47
N ARG A 324 5.10 -17.31 -37.18
CA ARG A 324 5.90 -16.72 -38.27
C ARG A 324 4.96 -16.17 -39.35
N ARG A 325 4.96 -14.86 -39.58
CA ARG A 325 4.42 -14.26 -40.81
C ARG A 325 5.43 -14.46 -41.93
N SER A 326 5.06 -15.27 -42.93
CA SER A 326 5.70 -15.25 -44.24
C SER A 326 5.22 -14.02 -45.01
N VAL A 327 6.16 -13.20 -45.47
CA VAL A 327 5.93 -12.18 -46.49
C VAL A 327 5.89 -12.90 -47.83
N SER A 328 4.75 -12.85 -48.52
CA SER A 328 4.66 -13.27 -49.93
C SER A 328 4.64 -12.03 -50.80
N ALA A 329 5.63 -11.92 -51.66
CA ALA A 329 5.69 -10.93 -52.73
C ALA A 329 4.62 -11.20 -53.79
N ARG A 330 3.94 -10.13 -54.22
CA ARG A 330 3.54 -9.84 -55.59
C ARG A 330 3.52 -8.33 -55.77
#